data_AF-A0A9P3ZBE4-F1
#
_entry.id   AF-A0A9P3ZBE4-F1
#
_cell.length_a   1.000
_cell.length_b   1.000
_cell.length_c   1.000
_cell.angle_alpha   90.00
_cell.angle_beta   90.00
_cell.angle_gamma   90.00
#
_symmetry.space_group_name_H-M   'P 1'
#
loop_
_entity.id
_entity.type
_entity.pdbx_description
1 polymer ?
#
loop_
_entity_poly.entity_id
_entity_poly.type
_entity_poly.pdbx_seq_one_letter_code
_entity_poly.pdbx_strand_id
1 'polypeptide(L)'
;MNLKFSMLRQRIKKSQKIVMDRIIADHNAEICVLCGSENEITREHIIPQWAFEADQTKFLINTKNNQSASYIKSTIPACRGCNSDLLGAFEDYLKRLFRDKDGSELNSYEVDCIIWWLQYMGFKLQLMDLRSRFLRYKGGDYIPFIADIPVAMFWGDIDTTPHKVFRTIRRTRRTLIKMNKYNKRNSLLVFNTTNPSFHFFHKVDEFIFIEMPQVKKAFFLFYNKEFEQHKTAHAECMDVIKKVYNS
;
A
#
# COMPACT_ATOMS: atom_id res chain seq x y z
N MET A 1 3.92 21.76 -3.97
CA MET A 1 3.43 20.37 -4.03
C MET A 1 3.23 19.87 -5.46
N ASN A 2 2.37 20.49 -6.27
CA ASN A 2 1.95 19.95 -7.58
C ASN A 2 3.11 19.58 -8.52
N LEU A 3 4.16 20.40 -8.58
CA LEU A 3 5.34 20.11 -9.40
C LEU A 3 6.10 18.86 -8.94
N LYS A 4 6.46 18.78 -7.65
CA LYS A 4 7.18 17.62 -7.09
C LYS A 4 6.39 16.31 -7.27
N PHE A 5 5.09 16.34 -7.01
CA PHE A 5 4.27 15.15 -7.19
C PHE A 5 4.13 14.75 -8.67
N SER A 6 4.06 15.73 -9.58
CA SER A 6 4.14 15.47 -11.03
C SER A 6 5.47 14.83 -11.43
N MET A 7 6.60 15.35 -10.93
CA MET A 7 7.93 14.79 -11.16
C MET A 7 8.04 13.35 -10.67
N LEU A 8 7.49 13.03 -9.49
CA LEU A 8 7.44 11.67 -8.96
C LEU A 8 6.73 10.72 -9.94
N ARG A 9 5.53 11.08 -10.38
CA ARG A 9 4.77 10.26 -11.35
C ARG A 9 5.48 10.12 -12.69
N GLN A 10 6.17 11.16 -13.15
CA GLN A 10 7.00 11.09 -14.36
C GLN A 10 8.17 10.11 -14.19
N ARG A 11 8.86 10.10 -13.05
CA ARG A 11 9.91 9.11 -12.74
C ARG A 11 9.37 7.69 -12.72
N ILE A 12 8.20 7.47 -12.12
CA ILE A 12 7.51 6.17 -12.12
C ILE A 12 7.14 5.75 -13.54
N LYS A 13 6.62 6.67 -14.36
CA LYS A 13 6.26 6.41 -15.77
C LYS A 13 7.46 5.98 -16.61
N LYS A 14 8.57 6.72 -16.53
CA LYS A 14 9.78 6.45 -17.33
C LYS A 14 10.46 5.13 -16.96
N SER A 15 10.29 4.67 -15.73
CA SER A 15 10.94 3.47 -15.20
C SER A 15 10.03 2.24 -15.12
N GLN A 16 8.87 2.24 -15.82
CA GLN A 16 7.88 1.16 -15.74
C GLN A 16 8.48 -0.24 -15.95
N LYS A 17 9.18 -0.41 -17.06
CA LYS A 17 9.77 -1.69 -17.47
C LYS A 17 10.99 -2.05 -16.63
N ILE A 18 11.99 -1.17 -16.60
CA ILE A 18 13.31 -1.44 -15.99
C ILE A 18 13.22 -1.87 -14.52
N VAL A 19 12.39 -1.19 -13.72
CA VAL A 19 12.21 -1.53 -12.30
C VAL A 19 11.55 -2.89 -12.15
N MET A 20 10.49 -3.15 -12.91
CA MET A 20 9.74 -4.40 -12.76
C MET A 20 10.53 -5.61 -13.24
N ASP A 21 11.24 -5.48 -14.36
CA ASP A 21 12.05 -6.57 -14.88
C ASP A 21 13.20 -6.91 -13.93
N ARG A 22 13.84 -5.90 -13.33
CA ARG A 22 14.89 -6.10 -12.32
C ARG A 22 14.37 -6.73 -11.03
N ILE A 23 13.27 -6.21 -10.47
CA ILE A 23 12.66 -6.78 -9.26
C ILE A 23 12.16 -8.21 -9.49
N ILE A 24 11.70 -8.55 -10.69
CA ILE A 24 11.24 -9.91 -10.98
C ILE A 24 12.42 -10.88 -11.18
N ALA A 25 13.50 -10.42 -11.80
CA ALA A 25 14.71 -11.22 -11.94
C ALA A 25 15.41 -11.45 -10.58
N ASP A 26 15.42 -10.43 -9.72
CA ASP A 26 15.94 -10.50 -8.35
C ASP A 26 15.02 -9.70 -7.42
N HIS A 27 14.23 -10.43 -6.62
CA HIS A 27 13.29 -9.81 -5.67
C HIS A 27 14.01 -8.96 -4.62
N ASN A 28 15.27 -9.29 -4.30
CA ASN A 28 16.08 -8.59 -3.31
C ASN A 28 16.86 -7.42 -3.90
N ALA A 29 16.70 -7.11 -5.19
CA ALA A 29 17.41 -6.01 -5.84
C ALA A 29 17.30 -4.70 -5.04
N GLU A 30 18.44 -4.12 -4.70
CA GLU A 30 18.55 -2.84 -3.98
C GLU A 30 18.50 -1.67 -4.97
N ILE A 31 17.35 -1.51 -5.61
CA ILE A 31 17.06 -0.39 -6.52
C ILE A 31 15.87 0.41 -6.01
N CYS A 32 15.82 1.68 -6.35
CA CYS A 32 14.64 2.50 -6.08
C CYS A 32 13.42 1.95 -6.82
N VAL A 33 12.43 1.46 -6.08
CA VAL A 33 11.19 0.87 -6.64
C VAL A 33 10.33 1.89 -7.42
N LEU A 34 10.64 3.18 -7.29
CA LEU A 34 9.93 4.29 -7.94
C LEU A 34 10.58 4.71 -9.24
N CYS A 35 11.92 4.84 -9.29
CA CYS A 35 12.63 5.38 -10.45
C CYS A 35 13.71 4.47 -11.06
N GLY A 36 14.09 3.38 -10.38
CA GLY A 36 15.15 2.47 -10.81
C GLY A 36 16.58 2.91 -10.53
N SER A 37 16.78 4.05 -9.86
CA SER A 37 18.10 4.50 -9.40
C SER A 37 18.72 3.49 -8.43
N GLU A 38 20.03 3.31 -8.50
CA GLU A 38 20.87 2.57 -7.54
C GLU A 38 21.61 3.50 -6.57
N ASN A 39 21.58 4.80 -6.84
CA ASN A 39 22.26 5.81 -6.04
C ASN A 39 21.42 6.21 -4.83
N GLU A 40 22.09 6.41 -3.69
CA GLU A 40 21.51 6.87 -2.41
C GLU A 40 20.24 6.11 -2.02
N ILE A 41 20.29 4.76 -2.05
CA ILE A 41 19.17 3.94 -1.62
C ILE A 41 18.94 4.12 -0.12
N THR A 42 17.68 4.44 0.19
CA THR A 42 17.14 4.60 1.54
C THR A 42 16.02 3.58 1.75
N ARG A 43 15.50 3.52 2.98
CA ARG A 43 14.40 2.65 3.37
C ARG A 43 13.10 3.45 3.41
N GLU A 44 12.21 3.19 2.46
CA GLU A 44 10.85 3.74 2.47
C GLU A 44 9.92 2.82 3.25
N HIS A 45 9.17 3.36 4.21
CA HIS A 45 8.30 2.56 5.06
C HIS A 45 7.06 2.08 4.29
N ILE A 46 6.60 0.85 4.53
CA ILE A 46 5.37 0.33 3.90
C ILE A 46 4.16 1.16 4.33
N ILE A 47 3.98 1.33 5.64
CA ILE A 47 3.03 2.26 6.24
C ILE A 47 3.84 3.45 6.75
N PRO A 48 3.50 4.69 6.36
CA PRO A 48 4.24 5.84 6.85
C PRO A 48 4.20 5.94 8.37
N GLN A 49 5.34 6.24 9.01
CA GLN A 49 5.46 6.25 10.47
C GLN A 49 4.47 7.19 11.15
N TRP A 50 4.15 8.32 10.52
CA TRP A 50 3.19 9.29 11.03
C TRP A 50 1.74 8.76 11.08
N ALA A 51 1.42 7.70 10.33
CA ALA A 51 0.08 7.13 10.31
C ALA A 51 -0.22 6.28 11.56
N PHE A 52 0.83 5.80 12.26
CA PHE A 52 0.72 5.00 13.50
C PHE A 52 1.60 5.56 14.63
N GLU A 53 1.95 6.85 14.55
CA GLU A 53 2.73 7.57 15.57
C GLU A 53 4.10 6.94 15.90
N ALA A 54 4.70 6.24 14.93
CA ALA A 54 5.94 5.49 15.07
C ALA A 54 5.92 4.47 16.24
N ASP A 55 4.73 4.03 16.66
CA ASP A 55 4.55 3.06 17.74
C ASP A 55 5.16 1.70 17.35
N GLN A 56 6.17 1.29 18.13
CA GLN A 56 6.92 0.05 17.91
C GLN A 56 6.10 -1.21 18.22
N THR A 57 4.99 -1.06 18.94
CA THR A 57 4.10 -2.18 19.33
C THR A 57 3.12 -2.57 18.22
N LYS A 58 3.12 -1.85 17.09
CA LYS A 58 2.21 -2.11 15.98
C LYS A 58 2.83 -3.07 14.94
N PHE A 59 2.05 -4.08 14.57
CA PHE A 59 2.48 -5.16 13.68
C PHE A 59 1.45 -5.46 12.60
N LEU A 60 1.94 -5.87 11.44
CA LEU A 60 1.16 -6.55 10.41
C LEU A 60 1.24 -8.05 10.67
N ILE A 61 0.09 -8.73 10.80
CA ILE A 61 0.06 -10.19 10.82
C ILE A 61 -0.17 -10.67 9.39
N ASN A 62 0.79 -11.40 8.84
CA ASN A 62 0.63 -12.01 7.53
C ASN A 62 -0.27 -13.25 7.67
N THR A 63 -1.42 -13.22 7.02
CA THR A 63 -2.42 -14.30 7.14
C THR A 63 -1.98 -15.62 6.51
N LYS A 64 -0.97 -15.63 5.64
CA LYS A 64 -0.50 -16.84 4.93
C LYS A 64 0.44 -17.70 5.76
N ASN A 65 1.30 -17.07 6.58
CA ASN A 65 2.24 -17.78 7.43
C ASN A 65 2.08 -17.46 8.92
N ASN A 66 1.09 -16.63 9.28
CA ASN A 66 0.80 -16.14 10.62
C ASN A 66 2.01 -15.48 11.31
N GLN A 67 2.96 -14.94 10.52
CA GLN A 67 4.11 -14.22 11.05
C GLN A 67 3.80 -12.73 11.18
N SER A 68 4.30 -12.13 12.26
CA SER A 68 4.19 -10.71 12.51
C SER A 68 5.37 -9.95 11.92
N ALA A 69 5.11 -8.94 11.10
CA ALA A 69 6.08 -7.95 10.66
C ALA A 69 5.81 -6.62 11.37
N SER A 70 6.81 -6.07 12.07
CA SER A 70 6.66 -4.78 12.76
C SER A 70 6.57 -3.64 11.75
N TYR A 71 5.57 -2.76 11.88
CA TYR A 71 5.38 -1.65 10.93
C TYR A 71 6.61 -0.76 10.82
N ILE A 72 7.29 -0.48 11.95
CA ILE A 72 8.48 0.37 11.98
C ILE A 72 9.66 -0.23 11.19
N LYS A 73 9.71 -1.56 11.04
CA LYS A 73 10.79 -2.27 10.35
C LYS A 73 10.44 -2.62 8.90
N SER A 74 9.15 -2.65 8.56
CA SER A 74 8.67 -2.96 7.22
C SER A 74 8.98 -1.83 6.25
N THR A 75 9.98 -2.05 5.38
CA THR A 75 10.48 -1.06 4.43
C THR A 75 10.80 -1.67 3.06
N ILE A 76 10.88 -0.84 2.03
CA ILE A 76 11.30 -1.17 0.67
C ILE A 76 12.37 -0.19 0.17
N PRO A 77 13.21 -0.57 -0.81
CA PRO A 77 14.27 0.30 -1.30
C PRO A 77 13.71 1.46 -2.14
N ALA A 78 14.10 2.68 -1.78
CA ALA A 78 13.77 3.89 -2.52
C ALA A 78 14.95 4.87 -2.44
N CYS A 79 15.35 5.50 -3.54
CA CYS A 79 16.42 6.50 -3.48
C CYS A 79 15.95 7.74 -2.70
N ARG A 80 16.89 8.42 -2.04
CA ARG A 80 16.65 9.68 -1.30
C ARG A 80 15.81 10.68 -2.11
N GLY A 81 16.17 10.87 -3.37
CA GLY A 81 15.49 11.81 -4.26
C GLY A 81 14.03 11.44 -4.59
N CYS A 82 13.61 10.19 -4.43
CA CYS A 82 12.18 9.82 -4.54
C CYS A 82 11.51 9.77 -3.18
N ASN A 83 12.17 9.19 -2.19
CA ASN A 83 11.66 9.00 -0.83
C ASN A 83 11.56 10.35 -0.08
N SER A 84 12.69 10.93 0.30
CA SER A 84 12.72 12.12 1.16
C SER A 84 12.25 13.39 0.44
N ASP A 85 12.59 13.56 -0.83
CA ASP A 85 12.38 14.85 -1.50
C ASP A 85 10.99 15.00 -2.15
N LEU A 86 10.57 13.96 -2.89
CA LEU A 86 9.34 14.00 -3.69
C LEU A 86 8.16 13.40 -2.95
N LEU A 87 8.30 12.18 -2.41
CA LEU A 87 7.28 11.56 -1.57
C LEU A 87 7.11 12.32 -0.25
N GLY A 88 8.19 12.69 0.43
CA GLY A 88 8.12 13.49 1.66
C GLY A 88 7.27 14.76 1.49
N ALA A 89 7.49 15.51 0.41
CA ALA A 89 6.69 16.71 0.11
C ALA A 89 5.21 16.41 -0.21
N PHE A 90 4.90 15.23 -0.74
CA PHE A 90 3.52 14.77 -0.98
C PHE A 90 2.85 14.32 0.32
N GLU A 91 3.54 13.55 1.16
CA GLU A 91 3.01 13.10 2.43
C GLU A 91 2.83 14.25 3.42
N ASP A 92 3.70 15.26 3.41
CA ASP A 92 3.53 16.46 4.24
C ASP A 92 2.32 17.30 3.83
N TYR A 93 1.89 17.21 2.57
CA TYR A 93 0.61 17.76 2.16
C TYR A 93 -0.56 16.90 2.71
N LEU A 94 -0.50 15.57 2.57
CA LEU A 94 -1.54 14.69 3.08
C LEU A 94 -1.73 14.79 4.60
N LYS A 95 -0.64 14.89 5.38
CA LYS A 95 -0.71 15.10 6.84
C LYS A 95 -1.51 16.35 7.19
N ARG A 96 -1.23 17.46 6.51
CA ARG A 96 -1.97 18.72 6.70
C ARG A 96 -3.43 18.56 6.28
N LEU A 97 -3.66 17.97 5.11
CA LEU A 97 -5.02 17.68 4.64
C LEU A 97 -5.84 16.87 5.65
N PHE A 98 -5.25 15.82 6.24
CA PHE A 98 -5.94 14.95 7.18
C PHE A 98 -6.16 15.59 8.54
N ARG A 99 -5.32 16.53 8.94
CA ARG A 99 -5.51 17.30 10.17
C ARG A 99 -6.55 18.41 10.00
N ASP A 100 -6.52 19.09 8.84
CA ASP A 100 -7.19 20.39 8.68
C ASP A 100 -8.57 20.29 8.03
N LYS A 101 -8.92 19.16 7.38
CA LYS A 101 -10.22 18.98 6.69
C LYS A 101 -10.99 17.76 7.16
N ASP A 102 -12.31 17.86 7.16
CA ASP A 102 -13.24 16.72 7.23
C ASP A 102 -13.34 15.99 5.89
N GLY A 103 -13.80 14.72 5.91
CA GLY A 103 -14.03 13.93 4.70
C GLY A 103 -15.02 14.58 3.72
N SER A 104 -16.02 15.29 4.25
CA SER A 104 -17.03 16.00 3.44
C SER A 104 -16.50 17.27 2.74
N GLU A 105 -15.35 17.79 3.17
CA GLU A 105 -14.74 19.04 2.66
C GLU A 105 -13.68 18.77 1.57
N LEU A 106 -13.44 17.50 1.26
CA LEU A 106 -12.43 17.08 0.29
C LEU A 106 -12.86 17.42 -1.13
N ASN A 107 -12.01 18.17 -1.85
CA ASN A 107 -12.22 18.39 -3.27
C ASN A 107 -11.74 17.16 -4.08
N SER A 108 -12.09 17.17 -5.37
CA SER A 108 -11.76 16.07 -6.29
C SER A 108 -10.27 15.76 -6.41
N TYR A 109 -9.40 16.76 -6.31
CA TYR A 109 -7.95 16.58 -6.35
C TYR A 109 -7.44 15.93 -5.06
N GLU A 110 -7.97 16.33 -3.91
CA GLU A 110 -7.64 15.76 -2.60
C GLU A 110 -8.06 14.30 -2.50
N VAL A 111 -9.26 13.96 -2.97
CA VAL A 111 -9.72 12.56 -3.11
C VAL A 111 -8.77 11.76 -4.00
N ASP A 112 -8.38 12.30 -5.15
CA ASP A 112 -7.45 11.64 -6.07
C ASP A 112 -6.06 11.42 -5.44
N CYS A 113 -5.58 12.37 -4.62
CA CYS A 113 -4.35 12.23 -3.83
C CYS A 113 -4.45 11.10 -2.81
N ILE A 114 -5.56 10.99 -2.08
CA ILE A 114 -5.80 9.93 -1.10
C ILE A 114 -5.80 8.57 -1.80
N ILE A 115 -6.54 8.44 -2.90
CA ILE A 115 -6.58 7.21 -3.69
C ILE A 115 -5.17 6.84 -4.18
N TRP A 116 -4.40 7.80 -4.67
CA TRP A 116 -3.03 7.54 -5.11
C TRP A 116 -2.14 7.04 -3.96
N TRP A 117 -2.25 7.64 -2.78
CA TRP A 117 -1.49 7.22 -1.59
C TRP A 117 -1.86 5.81 -1.12
N LEU A 118 -3.15 5.47 -1.06
CA LEU A 118 -3.62 4.13 -0.72
C LEU A 118 -3.20 3.09 -1.77
N GLN A 119 -3.18 3.44 -3.06
CA GLN A 119 -2.64 2.60 -4.13
C GLN A 119 -1.13 2.41 -4.00
N TYR A 120 -0.41 3.44 -3.59
CA TYR A 120 1.03 3.35 -3.35
C TYR A 120 1.32 2.41 -2.18
N MET A 121 0.62 2.56 -1.05
CA MET A 121 0.74 1.61 0.08
C MET A 121 0.44 0.16 -0.34
N GLY A 122 -0.60 -0.07 -1.15
CA GLY A 122 -0.89 -1.39 -1.70
C GLY A 122 0.25 -1.96 -2.56
N PHE A 123 0.87 -1.12 -3.39
CA PHE A 123 2.06 -1.51 -4.15
C PHE A 123 3.26 -1.83 -3.23
N LYS A 124 3.46 -1.05 -2.16
CA LYS A 124 4.52 -1.31 -1.17
C LYS A 124 4.32 -2.66 -0.49
N LEU A 125 3.11 -2.97 -0.03
CA LEU A 125 2.75 -4.27 0.55
C LEU A 125 3.04 -5.42 -0.41
N GLN A 126 2.68 -5.26 -1.69
CA GLN A 126 2.95 -6.25 -2.72
C GLN A 126 4.46 -6.55 -2.89
N LEU A 127 5.30 -5.50 -2.85
CA LEU A 127 6.75 -5.66 -2.91
C LEU A 127 7.33 -6.28 -1.64
N MET A 128 6.79 -5.93 -0.48
CA MET A 128 7.19 -6.53 0.79
C MET A 128 6.95 -8.04 0.77
N ASP A 129 5.78 -8.49 0.33
CA ASP A 129 5.46 -9.92 0.21
C ASP A 129 6.31 -10.63 -0.84
N LEU A 130 6.70 -9.94 -1.93
CA LEU A 130 7.58 -10.49 -2.95
C LEU A 130 9.02 -10.69 -2.43
N ARG A 131 9.44 -9.83 -1.49
CA ARG A 131 10.76 -9.86 -0.86
C ARG A 131 10.82 -10.78 0.37
N SER A 132 9.67 -11.08 0.94
CA SER A 132 9.56 -11.94 2.12
C SER A 132 9.54 -13.41 1.70
N ARG A 133 10.35 -14.24 2.37
CA ARG A 133 10.40 -15.68 2.13
C ARG A 133 9.38 -16.43 2.99
N PHE A 134 8.76 -17.47 2.45
CA PHE A 134 7.93 -18.38 3.24
C PHE A 134 8.82 -19.40 3.96
N LEU A 135 9.27 -19.08 5.17
CA LEU A 135 10.15 -20.00 5.93
C LEU A 135 9.35 -21.09 6.66
N ARG A 136 8.21 -20.72 7.26
CA ARG A 136 7.33 -21.60 8.05
C ARG A 136 6.02 -20.90 8.39
N TYR A 137 4.99 -21.68 8.74
CA TYR A 137 3.85 -21.17 9.49
C TYR A 137 4.24 -20.95 10.97
N LYS A 138 3.74 -19.90 11.62
CA LYS A 138 4.06 -19.62 13.04
C LYS A 138 3.62 -20.80 13.93
N GLY A 139 4.58 -21.37 14.67
CA GLY A 139 4.37 -22.54 15.53
C GLY A 139 4.54 -23.89 14.83
N GLY A 140 4.79 -23.91 13.52
CA GLY A 140 5.12 -25.13 12.77
C GLY A 140 6.61 -25.27 12.50
N ASP A 141 6.97 -26.43 11.94
CA ASP A 141 8.34 -26.75 11.55
C ASP A 141 8.79 -25.94 10.33
N TYR A 142 10.11 -25.77 10.21
CA TYR A 142 10.73 -25.24 9.01
C TYR A 142 10.57 -26.24 7.86
N ILE A 143 10.12 -25.75 6.70
CA ILE A 143 9.93 -26.58 5.50
C ILE A 143 10.94 -26.12 4.44
N PRO A 144 12.06 -26.83 4.24
CA PRO A 144 13.12 -26.40 3.32
C PRO A 144 12.62 -26.14 1.89
N PHE A 145 11.68 -26.95 1.39
CA PHE A 145 11.18 -26.88 0.02
C PHE A 145 10.50 -25.55 -0.34
N ILE A 146 9.90 -24.86 0.63
CA ILE A 146 9.18 -23.60 0.40
C ILE A 146 9.97 -22.37 0.87
N ALA A 147 11.15 -22.58 1.48
CA ALA A 147 11.96 -21.52 2.07
C ALA A 147 12.46 -20.48 1.06
N ASP A 148 12.59 -20.85 -0.21
CA ASP A 148 12.99 -19.95 -1.29
C ASP A 148 11.80 -19.36 -2.05
N ILE A 149 10.57 -19.73 -1.67
CA ILE A 149 9.35 -19.24 -2.32
C ILE A 149 8.91 -17.93 -1.65
N PRO A 150 8.72 -16.83 -2.42
CA PRO A 150 8.18 -15.59 -1.89
C PRO A 150 6.78 -15.75 -1.31
N VAL A 151 6.46 -15.01 -0.25
CA VAL A 151 5.11 -14.98 0.33
C VAL A 151 4.07 -14.52 -0.70
N ALA A 152 4.47 -13.66 -1.65
CA ALA A 152 3.63 -13.23 -2.76
C ALA A 152 3.06 -14.38 -3.61
N MET A 153 3.72 -15.54 -3.66
CA MET A 153 3.24 -16.70 -4.41
C MET A 153 1.99 -17.34 -3.79
N PHE A 154 1.63 -16.95 -2.56
CA PHE A 154 0.50 -17.50 -1.82
C PHE A 154 -0.70 -16.52 -1.75
N TRP A 155 -0.72 -15.44 -2.55
CA TRP A 155 -1.76 -14.39 -2.43
C TRP A 155 -3.19 -14.90 -2.67
N GLY A 156 -3.43 -15.70 -3.70
CA GLY A 156 -4.77 -16.16 -4.05
C GLY A 156 -5.02 -17.63 -3.70
N ASP A 157 -6.01 -18.20 -4.39
CA ASP A 157 -6.36 -19.60 -4.32
C ASP A 157 -5.26 -20.47 -4.96
N ILE A 158 -5.44 -21.80 -4.91
CA ILE A 158 -4.48 -22.81 -5.38
C ILE A 158 -3.96 -22.53 -6.82
N ASP A 159 -4.75 -21.86 -7.67
CA ASP A 159 -4.39 -21.53 -9.06
C ASP A 159 -3.56 -20.24 -9.24
N THR A 160 -3.01 -19.68 -8.17
CA THR A 160 -2.18 -18.47 -8.26
C THR A 160 -0.80 -18.83 -8.82
N THR A 161 -0.55 -18.44 -10.07
CA THR A 161 0.76 -18.65 -10.71
C THR A 161 1.68 -17.44 -10.51
N PRO A 162 3.02 -17.62 -10.56
CA PRO A 162 3.97 -16.50 -10.51
C PRO A 162 3.68 -15.41 -11.55
N HIS A 163 3.23 -15.80 -12.75
CA HIS A 163 2.82 -14.87 -13.78
C HIS A 163 1.64 -13.98 -13.34
N LYS A 164 0.63 -14.53 -12.66
CA LYS A 164 -0.49 -13.75 -12.10
C LYS A 164 0.02 -12.75 -11.06
N VAL A 165 0.90 -13.18 -10.15
CA VAL A 165 1.53 -12.31 -9.14
C VAL A 165 2.24 -11.14 -9.81
N PHE A 166 3.16 -11.41 -10.73
CA PHE A 166 3.92 -10.37 -11.41
C PHE A 166 3.04 -9.44 -12.26
N ARG A 167 2.00 -9.98 -12.90
CA ARG A 167 1.02 -9.18 -13.64
C ARG A 167 0.27 -8.22 -12.73
N THR A 168 -0.14 -8.67 -11.54
CA THR A 168 -0.79 -7.85 -10.52
C THR A 168 0.12 -6.71 -10.09
N ILE A 169 1.37 -6.99 -9.71
CA ILE A 169 2.34 -5.96 -9.27
C ILE A 169 2.58 -4.93 -10.38
N ARG A 170 2.80 -5.39 -11.62
CA ARG A 170 2.95 -4.50 -12.79
C ARG A 170 1.71 -3.62 -12.98
N ARG A 171 0.50 -4.17 -12.83
CA ARG A 171 -0.75 -3.40 -12.95
C ARG A 171 -0.84 -2.36 -11.84
N THR A 172 -0.63 -2.73 -10.57
CA THR A 172 -0.68 -1.79 -9.44
C THR A 172 0.31 -0.66 -9.65
N ARG A 173 1.54 -0.96 -10.06
CA ARG A 173 2.54 0.09 -10.33
C ARG A 173 2.13 1.05 -11.45
N ARG A 174 1.45 0.55 -12.50
CA ARG A 174 0.94 1.41 -13.59
C ARG A 174 -0.13 2.39 -13.12
N THR A 175 -0.93 2.06 -12.09
CA THR A 175 -1.97 2.98 -11.60
C THR A 175 -1.35 4.23 -10.97
N LEU A 176 -0.13 4.14 -10.43
CA LEU A 176 0.62 5.25 -9.82
C LEU A 176 1.06 6.34 -10.82
N ILE A 177 0.94 6.10 -12.12
CA ILE A 177 1.26 7.12 -13.14
C ILE A 177 0.12 8.14 -13.28
N LYS A 178 -1.13 7.70 -13.06
CA LYS A 178 -2.33 8.52 -13.26
C LYS A 178 -2.61 9.36 -12.01
N MET A 179 -2.77 10.66 -12.19
CA MET A 179 -3.26 11.55 -11.12
C MET A 179 -4.77 11.48 -11.01
N ASN A 180 -5.48 11.69 -12.12
CA ASN A 180 -6.94 11.65 -12.13
C ASN A 180 -7.46 10.24 -11.78
N LYS A 181 -8.29 10.14 -10.74
CA LYS A 181 -8.91 8.89 -10.26
C LYS A 181 -10.43 8.93 -10.37
N TYR A 182 -11.00 9.71 -11.30
CA TYR A 182 -12.43 9.94 -11.48
C TYR A 182 -13.30 8.68 -11.24
N ASN A 183 -13.06 7.59 -11.97
CA ASN A 183 -13.85 6.36 -11.84
C ASN A 183 -13.74 5.65 -10.48
N LYS A 184 -12.70 5.96 -9.70
CA LYS A 184 -12.40 5.35 -8.40
C LYS A 184 -12.83 6.23 -7.22
N ARG A 185 -13.37 7.43 -7.47
CA ARG A 185 -13.75 8.35 -6.38
C ARG A 185 -14.83 7.76 -5.48
N ASN A 186 -15.84 7.12 -6.08
CA ASN A 186 -16.87 6.40 -5.33
C ASN A 186 -16.36 5.11 -4.68
N SER A 187 -15.17 4.64 -5.04
CA SER A 187 -14.53 3.46 -4.45
C SER A 187 -13.72 3.78 -3.20
N LEU A 188 -13.52 5.08 -2.91
CA LEU A 188 -12.95 5.57 -1.66
C LEU A 188 -14.08 5.90 -0.68
N LEU A 189 -13.96 5.34 0.52
CA LEU A 189 -14.81 5.68 1.66
C LEU A 189 -13.93 6.40 2.68
N VAL A 190 -14.43 7.53 3.16
CA VAL A 190 -13.79 8.33 4.21
C VAL A 190 -14.73 8.32 5.40
N PHE A 191 -14.21 7.95 6.56
CA PHE A 191 -14.96 7.85 7.80
C PHE A 191 -14.35 8.78 8.83
N ASN A 192 -15.21 9.38 9.65
CA ASN A 192 -14.80 9.91 10.94
C ASN A 192 -14.83 8.77 11.95
N THR A 193 -13.79 8.67 12.76
CA THR A 193 -13.69 7.63 13.80
C THR A 193 -13.45 8.23 15.17
N THR A 194 -14.00 7.57 16.18
CA THR A 194 -13.73 7.80 17.60
C THR A 194 -12.91 6.67 18.23
N ASN A 195 -12.54 5.66 17.44
CA ASN A 195 -11.74 4.54 17.90
C ASN A 195 -10.35 5.04 18.37
N PRO A 196 -9.91 4.73 19.60
CA PRO A 196 -8.60 5.15 20.09
C PRO A 196 -7.44 4.36 19.47
N SER A 197 -7.71 3.23 18.81
CA SER A 197 -6.68 2.34 18.29
C SER A 197 -6.43 2.54 16.80
N PHE A 198 -5.17 2.38 16.40
CA PHE A 198 -4.79 2.24 15.00
C PHE A 198 -5.21 0.85 14.49
N HIS A 199 -5.98 0.82 13.39
CA HIS A 199 -6.35 -0.41 12.70
C HIS A 199 -5.92 -0.37 11.24
N PHE A 200 -5.37 -1.48 10.77
CA PHE A 200 -4.93 -1.62 9.40
C PHE A 200 -5.11 -3.06 8.94
N PHE A 201 -5.75 -3.22 7.79
CA PHE A 201 -5.89 -4.50 7.14
C PHE A 201 -6.11 -4.30 5.65
N HIS A 202 -5.73 -5.28 4.85
CA HIS A 202 -5.86 -5.22 3.41
C HIS A 202 -6.03 -6.62 2.84
N LYS A 203 -6.54 -6.68 1.62
CA LYS A 203 -6.52 -7.90 0.81
C LYS A 203 -5.94 -7.54 -0.55
N VAL A 204 -4.91 -8.29 -0.95
CA VAL A 204 -4.12 -7.96 -2.14
C VAL A 204 -5.03 -7.84 -3.35
N ASP A 205 -4.90 -6.74 -4.07
CA ASP A 205 -5.68 -6.41 -5.27
C ASP A 205 -7.20 -6.22 -5.07
N GLU A 206 -7.70 -6.33 -3.84
CA GLU A 206 -9.12 -6.16 -3.54
C GLU A 206 -9.37 -4.85 -2.81
N PHE A 207 -8.80 -4.67 -1.63
CA PHE A 207 -9.01 -3.47 -0.84
C PHE A 207 -7.89 -3.17 0.17
N ILE A 208 -7.90 -1.96 0.70
CA ILE A 208 -7.08 -1.52 1.84
C ILE A 208 -7.93 -0.69 2.80
N PHE A 209 -7.71 -0.90 4.10
CA PHE A 209 -8.29 -0.11 5.18
C PHE A 209 -7.18 0.42 6.09
N ILE A 210 -7.27 1.68 6.46
CA ILE A 210 -6.40 2.31 7.45
C ILE A 210 -7.21 3.27 8.32
N GLU A 211 -7.13 3.07 9.64
CA GLU A 211 -7.78 3.89 10.67
C GLU A 211 -6.72 4.57 11.51
N MET A 212 -6.73 5.91 11.51
CA MET A 212 -5.72 6.77 12.13
C MET A 212 -6.38 7.59 13.25
N PRO A 213 -6.28 7.15 14.52
CA PRO A 213 -6.95 7.80 15.66
C PRO A 213 -6.48 9.25 15.87
N GLN A 214 -5.20 9.53 15.65
CA GLN A 214 -4.57 10.84 15.83
C GLN A 214 -5.13 11.94 14.91
N VAL A 215 -5.74 11.56 13.78
CA VAL A 215 -6.47 12.50 12.88
C VAL A 215 -7.97 12.21 12.84
N LYS A 216 -8.46 11.29 13.68
CA LYS A 216 -9.86 10.85 13.79
C LYS A 216 -10.49 10.43 12.45
N LYS A 217 -9.69 9.82 11.58
CA LYS A 217 -10.13 9.42 10.23
C LYS A 217 -9.81 7.97 9.93
N ALA A 218 -10.70 7.32 9.20
CA ALA A 218 -10.43 6.05 8.53
C ALA A 218 -10.67 6.14 7.03
N PHE A 219 -9.90 5.38 6.27
CA PHE A 219 -10.00 5.30 4.82
C PHE A 219 -10.14 3.85 4.40
N PHE A 220 -11.11 3.60 3.51
CA PHE A 220 -11.25 2.32 2.82
C PHE A 220 -11.22 2.55 1.33
N LEU A 221 -10.41 1.79 0.58
CA LEU A 221 -10.38 1.86 -0.87
C LEU A 221 -10.52 0.48 -1.48
N PHE A 222 -11.49 0.32 -2.40
CA PHE A 222 -11.52 -0.81 -3.31
C PHE A 222 -10.54 -0.60 -4.48
N TYR A 223 -9.59 -1.51 -4.65
CA TYR A 223 -8.61 -1.43 -5.73
C TYR A 223 -9.21 -1.81 -7.08
N ASN A 224 -9.98 -2.90 -7.13
CA ASN A 224 -10.46 -3.50 -8.37
C ASN A 224 -11.93 -3.19 -8.70
N LYS A 225 -12.71 -2.60 -7.78
CA LYS A 225 -14.11 -2.21 -8.02
C LYS A 225 -14.26 -0.73 -8.33
N GLU A 226 -15.23 -0.39 -9.17
CA GLU A 226 -15.70 0.96 -9.47
C GLU A 226 -17.20 0.97 -9.16
N PHE A 227 -17.71 2.09 -8.66
CA PHE A 227 -19.11 2.18 -8.23
C PHE A 227 -19.74 3.42 -8.84
N GLU A 228 -20.94 3.28 -9.38
CA GLU A 228 -21.73 4.41 -9.85
C GLU A 228 -22.22 5.28 -8.68
N GLN A 229 -22.56 4.64 -7.56
CA GLN A 229 -23.09 5.30 -6.37
C GLN A 229 -22.24 4.99 -5.13
N HIS A 230 -21.90 6.05 -4.39
CA HIS A 230 -21.12 5.95 -3.14
C HIS A 230 -21.82 5.07 -2.08
N LYS A 231 -23.16 5.11 -2.01
CA LYS A 231 -23.97 4.29 -1.09
C LYS A 231 -23.74 2.78 -1.27
N THR A 232 -23.59 2.33 -2.52
CA THR A 232 -23.33 0.91 -2.83
C THR A 232 -21.93 0.51 -2.36
N ALA A 233 -20.92 1.35 -2.61
CA ALA A 233 -19.57 1.12 -2.12
C ALA A 233 -19.53 1.08 -0.59
N HIS A 234 -20.29 1.96 0.07
CA HIS A 234 -20.38 2.00 1.52
C HIS A 234 -20.98 0.71 2.10
N ALA A 235 -22.08 0.21 1.53
CA ALA A 235 -22.70 -1.03 2.00
C ALA A 235 -21.72 -2.21 1.94
N GLU A 236 -21.04 -2.38 0.80
CA GLU A 236 -20.06 -3.45 0.63
C GLU A 236 -18.84 -3.29 1.56
N CYS A 237 -18.37 -2.06 1.73
CA CYS A 237 -17.27 -1.75 2.66
C CYS A 237 -17.62 -2.18 4.10
N MET A 238 -18.83 -1.85 4.56
CA MET A 238 -19.28 -2.22 5.91
C MET A 238 -19.36 -3.74 6.11
N ASP A 239 -19.72 -4.50 5.08
CA ASP A 239 -19.73 -5.97 5.16
C ASP A 239 -18.31 -6.54 5.31
N VAL A 240 -17.31 -5.93 4.65
CA VAL A 240 -15.90 -6.29 4.82
C VAL A 240 -15.42 -5.94 6.23
N ILE A 241 -15.68 -4.71 6.70
CA ILE A 241 -15.25 -4.24 8.03
C ILE A 241 -15.85 -5.14 9.12
N LYS A 242 -17.15 -5.44 9.08
CA LYS A 242 -17.81 -6.32 10.06
C LYS A 242 -17.17 -7.70 10.13
N LYS A 243 -16.81 -8.29 8.99
CA LYS A 243 -16.15 -9.61 8.95
C LYS A 243 -14.78 -9.61 9.62
N VAL A 244 -14.02 -8.52 9.50
CA VAL A 244 -12.67 -8.40 10.06
C VAL A 244 -12.68 -8.05 11.54
N TYR A 245 -13.63 -7.24 12.02
CA TYR A 245 -13.73 -6.90 13.45
C TYR A 245 -14.41 -8.00 14.29
N ASN A 246 -15.23 -8.86 13.68
CA ASN A 246 -15.92 -9.96 14.36
C ASN A 246 -15.19 -11.32 14.28
N SER A 247 -14.01 -11.36 13.66
CA SER A 247 -13.14 -12.53 13.54
C SER A 247 -11.99 -12.49 14.55
#